data_AF-A0A7C7Q0F0-F1
#
_entry.id   AF-A0A7C7Q0F0-F1
#
_cell.length_a   1.000
_cell.length_b   1.000
_cell.length_c   1.000
_cell.angle_alpha   90.00
_cell.angle_beta   90.00
_cell.angle_gamma   90.00
#
_symmetry.space_group_name_H-M   'P 1'
#
loop_
_entity.id
_entity.type
_entity.pdbx_description
1 polymer ?
#
loop_
_entity_poly.entity_id
_entity_poly.type
_entity_poly.pdbx_seq_one_letter_code
_entity_poly.pdbx_strand_id
1 'polypeptide(L)'
;MEMPIWIGEPEAVAIELELRQMKAMRPLTHDLMCNMLEEIGVEVVRVIINDLRDDTFYAVITLQWGNDTFEIDARPSDSIALALRANAPIYVAEHVARTAGIHPKPSDEETERFMRLVGDIDLPEL
;
A
#
# COMPACT_ATOMS: atom_id res chain seq x y z
N MET A 1 11.88 0.64 0.27
CA MET A 1 11.18 0.83 -1.01
C MET A 1 10.01 1.76 -0.71
N GLU A 2 9.91 2.91 -1.36
CA GLU A 2 8.86 3.90 -1.09
C GLU A 2 8.12 4.21 -2.39
N MET A 3 6.79 4.04 -2.40
CA MET A 3 5.92 4.36 -3.54
C MET A 3 5.02 5.53 -3.14
N PRO A 4 5.21 6.73 -3.71
CA PRO A 4 4.27 7.81 -3.46
C PRO A 4 2.94 7.52 -4.19
N ILE A 5 1.84 7.46 -3.45
CA ILE A 5 0.47 7.44 -3.99
C ILE A 5 -0.23 8.69 -3.51
N TRP A 6 -0.73 9.50 -4.44
CA TRP A 6 -1.52 10.67 -4.12
C TRP A 6 -2.95 10.26 -3.82
N ILE A 7 -3.42 10.59 -2.62
CA ILE A 7 -4.77 10.32 -2.14
C ILE A 7 -5.39 11.59 -1.59
N GLY A 8 -6.73 11.65 -1.57
CA GLY A 8 -7.44 12.77 -0.96
C GLY A 8 -7.26 12.81 0.56
N GLU A 9 -7.53 13.98 1.15
CA GLU A 9 -7.49 14.17 2.60
C GLU A 9 -8.42 13.21 3.37
N PRO A 10 -9.68 12.98 2.96
CA PRO A 10 -10.56 12.03 3.66
C PRO A 10 -9.99 10.60 3.67
N GLU A 11 -9.42 10.17 2.55
CA GLU A 11 -8.77 8.86 2.43
C GLU A 11 -7.52 8.77 3.32
N ALA A 12 -6.69 9.81 3.33
CA ALA A 12 -5.49 9.87 4.16
C ALA A 12 -5.84 9.77 5.65
N VAL A 13 -6.87 10.50 6.10
CA VAL A 13 -7.36 10.45 7.49
C VAL A 13 -7.85 9.05 7.84
N ALA A 14 -8.60 8.39 6.94
CA ALA A 14 -9.12 7.04 7.20
C ALA A 14 -8.00 5.99 7.37
N ILE A 15 -6.90 6.13 6.64
CA ILE A 15 -5.70 5.29 6.76
C ILE A 15 -4.92 5.64 8.03
N GLU A 16 -4.68 6.94 8.29
CA GLU A 16 -3.91 7.40 9.44
C GLU A 16 -4.53 6.98 10.77
N LEU A 17 -5.85 7.07 10.91
CA LEU A 17 -6.55 6.63 12.11
C LEU A 17 -6.26 5.16 12.43
N GLU A 18 -6.26 4.30 11.40
CA GLU A 18 -5.97 2.87 11.59
C GLU A 18 -4.49 2.62 11.88
N LEU A 19 -3.57 3.27 11.15
CA LEU A 19 -2.13 3.15 11.41
C LEU A 19 -1.75 3.58 12.84
N ARG A 20 -2.46 4.59 13.38
CA ARG A 20 -2.29 5.05 14.76
C ARG A 20 -3.10 4.25 15.78
N GLN A 21 -3.85 3.23 15.33
CA GLN A 21 -4.71 2.40 16.17
C GLN A 21 -5.71 3.23 16.99
N MET A 22 -6.19 4.33 16.40
CA MET A 22 -7.17 5.23 17.00
C MET A 22 -8.59 4.77 16.66
N LYS A 23 -9.32 4.30 17.67
CA LYS A 23 -10.71 3.87 17.49
C LYS A 23 -11.69 5.03 17.66
N ALA A 24 -12.54 5.23 16.65
CA ALA A 24 -13.67 6.14 16.74
C ALA A 24 -14.78 5.57 17.65
N MET A 25 -15.65 6.43 18.18
CA MET A 25 -16.79 5.99 19.03
C MET A 25 -17.82 5.14 18.26
N ARG A 26 -17.93 5.34 16.94
CA ARG A 26 -18.81 4.61 16.04
C ARG A 26 -18.01 4.17 14.81
N PRO A 27 -18.38 3.03 14.19
CA PRO A 27 -17.72 2.57 12.96
C PRO A 27 -17.76 3.65 11.87
N LEU A 28 -16.61 3.92 11.26
CA LEU A 28 -16.48 4.73 10.06
C LEU A 28 -16.73 3.85 8.82
N THR A 29 -16.58 4.41 7.61
CA THR A 29 -16.92 3.74 6.36
C THR A 29 -16.18 2.40 6.18
N HIS A 30 -14.87 2.38 6.36
CA HIS A 30 -14.09 1.14 6.20
C HIS A 30 -14.33 0.14 7.33
N ASP A 31 -14.63 0.61 8.55
CA ASP A 31 -15.05 -0.27 9.64
C ASP A 31 -16.40 -0.93 9.33
N LEU A 32 -17.36 -0.16 8.82
CA LEU A 32 -18.67 -0.68 8.38
C LEU A 32 -18.51 -1.73 7.29
N MET A 33 -17.64 -1.50 6.30
CA MET A 33 -17.36 -2.48 5.24
C MET A 33 -16.77 -3.78 5.81
N CYS A 34 -15.77 -3.69 6.70
CA CYS A 34 -15.21 -4.87 7.37
C CYS A 34 -16.29 -5.64 8.16
N ASN A 35 -17.10 -4.93 8.96
CA ASN A 35 -18.19 -5.54 9.72
C ASN A 35 -19.21 -6.25 8.82
N MET A 36 -19.56 -5.65 7.67
CA MET A 36 -20.47 -6.25 6.71
C MET A 36 -19.90 -7.55 6.12
N LEU A 37 -18.63 -7.54 5.72
CA LEU A 37 -17.95 -8.73 5.18
C LEU A 37 -17.85 -9.84 6.22
N GLU A 38 -17.47 -9.49 7.45
CA GLU A 38 -17.37 -10.44 8.56
C GLU A 38 -18.73 -11.09 8.88
N GLU A 39 -19.80 -10.30 8.95
CA GLU A 39 -21.15 -10.80 9.27
C GLU A 39 -21.68 -11.80 8.21
N ILE A 40 -21.29 -11.64 6.94
CA ILE A 40 -21.67 -12.56 5.86
C ILE A 40 -20.65 -13.68 5.61
N GLY A 41 -19.61 -13.77 6.43
CA GLY A 41 -18.58 -14.80 6.36
C GLY A 41 -17.62 -14.66 5.18
N VAL A 42 -17.32 -13.43 4.78
CA VAL A 42 -16.37 -13.10 3.71
C VAL A 42 -15.06 -12.59 4.30
N GLU A 43 -13.94 -13.19 3.91
CA GLU A 43 -12.61 -12.80 4.35
C GLU A 43 -11.93 -11.90 3.30
N VAL A 44 -11.26 -10.83 3.75
CA VAL A 44 -10.35 -10.05 2.91
C VAL A 44 -8.99 -10.74 2.91
N VAL A 45 -8.65 -11.43 1.83
CA VAL A 45 -7.44 -12.27 1.75
C VAL A 45 -6.18 -11.43 1.54
N ARG A 46 -6.26 -10.45 0.64
CA ARG A 46 -5.14 -9.56 0.27
C ARG A 46 -5.60 -8.39 -0.58
N VAL A 47 -4.74 -7.40 -0.67
CA VAL A 47 -4.85 -6.31 -1.64
C VAL A 47 -3.61 -6.28 -2.53
N ILE A 48 -3.79 -6.01 -3.82
CA ILE A 48 -2.70 -5.83 -4.77
C ILE A 48 -2.90 -4.52 -5.52
N ILE A 49 -1.94 -3.61 -5.44
CA ILE A 49 -1.85 -2.47 -6.37
C ILE A 49 -1.27 -3.02 -7.67
N ASN A 50 -2.15 -3.28 -8.64
CA ASN A 50 -1.90 -4.18 -9.75
C ASN A 50 -1.67 -3.47 -11.10
N ASP A 51 -1.98 -2.18 -11.22
CA ASP A 51 -1.77 -1.44 -12.46
C ASP A 51 -1.52 0.06 -12.23
N LEU A 52 -0.93 0.71 -13.24
CA LEU A 52 -0.72 2.15 -13.31
C LEU A 52 -0.95 2.61 -14.76
N ARG A 53 -2.01 3.38 -14.99
CA ARG A 53 -2.40 3.87 -16.32
C ARG A 53 -2.66 5.36 -16.25
N ASP A 54 -2.05 6.15 -17.14
CA ASP A 54 -2.23 7.61 -17.19
C ASP A 54 -2.09 8.25 -15.79
N ASP A 55 -1.00 7.91 -15.08
CA ASP A 55 -0.70 8.33 -13.70
C ASP A 55 -1.75 7.95 -12.63
N THR A 56 -2.69 7.06 -12.98
CA THR A 56 -3.74 6.55 -12.08
C THR A 56 -3.43 5.12 -11.67
N PHE A 57 -3.24 4.90 -10.37
CA PHE A 57 -3.04 3.59 -9.79
C PHE A 57 -4.36 2.84 -9.63
N TYR A 58 -4.33 1.53 -9.90
CA TYR A 58 -5.43 0.60 -9.70
C TYR A 58 -5.06 -0.43 -8.64
N ALA A 59 -6.07 -0.93 -7.92
CA ALA A 59 -5.90 -1.99 -6.97
C ALA A 59 -7.01 -3.02 -7.07
N VAL A 60 -6.70 -4.25 -6.66
CA VAL A 60 -7.65 -5.35 -6.54
C VAL A 60 -7.67 -5.84 -5.11
N ILE A 61 -8.87 -5.99 -4.57
CA ILE A 61 -9.14 -6.64 -3.29
C ILE A 61 -9.54 -8.09 -3.59
N THR A 62 -8.77 -9.05 -3.09
CA THR A 62 -9.13 -10.47 -3.16
C THR A 62 -9.96 -10.84 -1.93
N LEU A 63 -11.17 -11.34 -2.14
CA LEU A 63 -12.08 -11.82 -1.11
C LEU A 63 -12.26 -13.34 -1.21
N GLN A 64 -12.47 -14.00 -0.07
CA GLN A 64 -12.82 -15.41 0.00
C GLN A 64 -14.21 -15.57 0.62
N TRP A 65 -15.08 -16.32 -0.06
CA TRP A 65 -16.39 -16.71 0.46
C TRP A 65 -16.61 -18.21 0.28
N GLY A 66 -16.56 -18.98 1.37
CA GLY A 66 -16.56 -20.43 1.29
C GLY A 66 -15.37 -20.93 0.46
N ASN A 67 -15.63 -21.59 -0.66
CA ASN A 67 -14.59 -22.07 -1.59
C ASN A 67 -14.33 -21.13 -2.76
N ASP A 68 -15.13 -20.08 -2.91
CA ASP A 68 -15.05 -19.15 -4.03
C ASP A 68 -14.15 -17.96 -3.69
N THR A 69 -13.34 -17.57 -4.66
CA THR A 69 -12.48 -16.38 -4.59
C THR A 69 -13.03 -15.31 -5.53
N PHE A 70 -13.15 -14.08 -5.03
CA PHE A 70 -13.62 -12.93 -5.78
C PHE A 70 -12.54 -11.86 -5.85
N GLU A 71 -12.45 -11.18 -6.98
CA GLU A 71 -11.57 -10.03 -7.17
C GLU A 71 -12.41 -8.79 -7.43
N ILE A 72 -12.22 -7.78 -6.59
CA ILE A 72 -12.97 -6.52 -6.66
C ILE A 72 -12.00 -5.40 -7.05
N ASP A 73 -12.32 -4.72 -8.16
CA ASP A 73 -11.62 -3.50 -8.56
C ASP A 73 -11.87 -2.39 -7.55
N ALA A 74 -10.81 -1.70 -7.13
CA ALA A 74 -10.87 -0.66 -6.13
C ALA A 74 -9.73 0.36 -6.30
N ARG A 75 -9.94 1.55 -5.72
CA ARG A 75 -8.86 2.53 -5.59
C ARG A 75 -7.82 2.03 -4.59
N PRO A 76 -6.52 2.35 -4.75
CA PRO A 76 -5.49 2.00 -3.78
C PRO A 76 -5.80 2.52 -2.37
N SER A 77 -6.34 3.73 -2.24
CA SER A 77 -6.70 4.32 -0.94
C SER A 77 -7.69 3.46 -0.15
N ASP A 78 -8.78 3.05 -0.79
CA ASP A 78 -9.82 2.22 -0.16
C ASP A 78 -9.31 0.83 0.16
N SER A 79 -8.52 0.27 -0.76
CA SER A 79 -7.95 -1.06 -0.61
C SER A 79 -6.97 -1.11 0.57
N ILE A 80 -6.09 -0.11 0.70
CA ILE A 80 -5.16 0.01 1.83
C ILE A 80 -5.94 0.19 3.15
N ALA A 81 -6.92 1.09 3.18
CA ALA A 81 -7.71 1.35 4.38
C ALA A 81 -8.49 0.11 4.85
N LEU A 82 -9.00 -0.70 3.93
CA LEU A 82 -9.70 -1.96 4.23
C LEU A 82 -8.72 -3.05 4.67
N ALA A 83 -7.59 -3.21 3.98
CA ALA A 83 -6.59 -4.23 4.30
C ALA A 83 -5.99 -4.02 5.69
N LEU A 84 -5.71 -2.78 6.09
CA LEU A 84 -5.21 -2.48 7.44
C LEU A 84 -6.19 -2.94 8.53
N ARG A 85 -7.50 -2.68 8.36
CA ARG A 85 -8.54 -3.08 9.32
C ARG A 85 -8.77 -4.59 9.34
N ALA A 86 -8.72 -5.22 8.17
CA ALA A 86 -8.86 -6.66 8.02
C ALA A 86 -7.58 -7.44 8.39
N ASN A 87 -6.47 -6.75 8.70
CA ASN A 87 -5.14 -7.34 8.84
C ASN A 87 -4.70 -8.18 7.64
N ALA A 88 -5.12 -7.76 6.43
CA ALA A 88 -4.80 -8.43 5.18
C ALA A 88 -3.47 -7.92 4.60
N PRO A 89 -2.64 -8.78 3.98
CA PRO A 89 -1.41 -8.37 3.33
C PRO A 89 -1.67 -7.46 2.12
N ILE A 90 -0.80 -6.46 1.96
CA ILE A 90 -0.82 -5.50 0.84
C ILE A 90 0.40 -5.76 -0.04
N TYR A 91 0.18 -5.90 -1.34
CA TYR A 91 1.22 -6.11 -2.35
C TYR A 91 1.18 -5.03 -3.42
N VAL A 92 2.30 -4.89 -4.12
CA VAL A 92 2.43 -4.05 -5.31
C VAL A 92 2.99 -4.92 -6.43
N ALA A 93 2.39 -4.87 -7.61
CA ALA A 93 2.92 -5.58 -8.77
C ALA A 93 4.28 -4.98 -9.18
N GLU A 94 5.24 -5.84 -9.51
CA GLU A 94 6.61 -5.43 -9.81
C GLU A 94 6.69 -4.39 -10.93
N HIS A 95 5.86 -4.55 -11.98
CA HIS A 95 5.84 -3.61 -13.09
C HIS A 95 5.32 -2.22 -12.65
N VAL A 96 4.34 -2.16 -11.74
CA VAL A 96 3.85 -0.89 -11.17
C VAL A 96 4.96 -0.22 -10.37
N ALA A 97 5.66 -0.99 -9.53
CA ALA A 97 6.77 -0.47 -8.74
C ALA A 97 7.87 0.12 -9.63
N ARG A 98 8.24 -0.57 -10.71
CA ARG A 98 9.22 -0.10 -11.68
C ARG A 98 8.76 1.15 -12.42
N THR A 99 7.51 1.20 -12.87
CA THR A 99 6.95 2.35 -13.60
C THR A 99 6.83 3.59 -12.72
N ALA A 100 6.48 3.41 -11.44
CA ALA A 100 6.41 4.51 -10.47
C ALA A 100 7.78 5.08 -10.06
N GLY A 101 8.87 4.66 -10.71
CA GLY A 101 10.23 5.16 -10.43
C GLY A 101 10.78 4.67 -9.09
N ILE A 102 10.26 3.56 -8.58
CA ILE A 102 10.68 3.05 -7.29
C ILE A 102 12.01 2.33 -7.46
N HIS A 103 13.06 2.94 -6.94
CA HIS A 103 14.34 2.27 -6.78
C HIS A 103 14.32 1.43 -5.50
N PRO A 104 14.79 0.16 -5.56
CA PRO A 104 15.11 -0.57 -4.35
C PRO A 104 16.01 0.29 -3.48
N LYS A 105 15.77 0.29 -2.16
CA LYS A 105 16.73 0.92 -1.26
C LYS A 105 18.05 0.15 -1.46
N PRO A 106 19.18 0.80 -1.75
CA PRO A 106 20.44 0.09 -1.94
C PRO A 106 20.69 -0.79 -0.71
N SER A 107 21.25 -1.97 -0.92
CA SER A 107 21.66 -2.80 0.22
C SER A 107 22.72 -2.06 1.05
N ASP A 108 22.91 -2.47 2.30
CA ASP A 108 23.95 -1.89 3.15
C ASP A 108 25.34 -2.04 2.49
N GLU A 109 25.59 -3.16 1.79
CA GLU A 109 26.81 -3.40 1.01
C GLU A 109 26.96 -2.45 -0.18
N GLU A 110 25.88 -2.18 -0.91
CA GLU A 110 25.87 -1.22 -2.04
C GLU A 110 26.10 0.21 -1.56
N THR A 111 25.53 0.55 -0.39
CA THR A 111 25.70 1.85 0.27
C THR A 111 27.15 2.04 0.72
N GLU A 112 27.74 1.03 1.38
CA GLU A 112 29.15 1.05 1.75
C GLU A 112 30.07 1.17 0.53
N ARG A 113 29.78 0.43 -0.55
CA ARG A 113 30.56 0.48 -1.79
C ARG A 113 30.50 1.85 -2.44
N PHE A 114 29.33 2.49 -2.46
CA PHE A 114 29.16 3.85 -2.96
C PHE A 114 29.93 4.87 -2.11
N MET A 115 29.85 4.77 -0.78
CA MET A 115 30.57 5.66 0.13
C MET A 115 32.10 5.53 -0.02
N ARG A 116 32.63 4.33 -0.24
CA ARG A 116 34.05 4.14 -0.59
C ARG A 116 34.39 4.82 -1.92
N LEU A 117 33.54 4.69 -2.92
CA LEU A 117 33.75 5.27 -4.25
C LEU A 117 33.74 6.81 -4.24
N VAL A 118 32.88 7.41 -3.42
CA VAL A 118 32.77 8.87 -3.26
C VAL A 118 33.90 9.43 -2.37
N GLY A 119 34.37 8.66 -1.39
CA GLY A 119 35.48 9.06 -0.51
C GLY A 119 36.82 9.26 -1.23
N ASP A 120 36.97 8.71 -2.44
CA ASP A 120 38.16 8.89 -3.29
C ASP A 120 38.08 10.13 -4.22
N ILE A 121 36.96 10.88 -4.16
CA ILE A 121 36.76 12.07 -4.99
C ILE A 121 37.03 13.31 -4.15
N ASP A 122 38.18 13.95 -4.37
CA ASP A 122 38.44 15.30 -3.87
C ASP A 122 37.49 16.29 -4.57
N LEU A 123 36.42 16.67 -3.88
CA LEU A 123 35.54 17.75 -4.31
C LEU A 123 36.25 19.08 -4.03
N PRO A 124 36.42 19.96 -5.03
CA PRO A 124 37.04 21.27 -4.80
C PRO A 124 36.14 22.10 -3.86
N GLU A 125 36.73 22.64 -2.80
CA GLU A 125 36.09 23.64 -1.95
C GLU A 125 35.81 24.91 -2.77
N LEU A 126 34.60 25.47 -2.63
CA LEU A 126 34.22 26.77 -3.21
C LEU A 126 34.91 27.92 -2.47
#